data_AF-A0AAD9E8N3-F1
#
_entry.id   AF-A0AAD9E8N3-F1
#
_cell.length_a   1.000
_cell.length_b   1.000
_cell.length_c   1.000
_cell.angle_alpha   90.00
_cell.angle_beta   90.00
_cell.angle_gamma   90.00
#
_symmetry.space_group_name_H-M   'P 1'
#
loop_
_entity.id
_entity.type
_entity.pdbx_description
1 polymer ?
#
loop_
_entity_poly.entity_id
_entity_poly.type
_entity_poly.pdbx_seq_one_letter_code
_entity_poly.pdbx_strand_id
1 'polypeptide(L)'
;MRDAMDLLLPKLAKVIDNLSKFALEHKDLPTLGYTHYQPAQLITVGRRATQWIQDLARDLKNIETQRKELRFRGAMGTTGTQASFMEVYHGDGEKIDKLNERLCELAGFETGVYDISVQTYSRKVDLDVSNAIAGLGATAMHITNDLRHLATQKEIEEAFREGPDRIKRHGL
;
A
#
# COMPACT_ATOMS: atom_id res chain seq x y z
N MET A 1 -7.38 -0.66 10.83
CA MET A 1 -6.92 -1.13 9.50
C MET A 1 -7.30 -0.15 8.39
N ARG A 2 -8.60 0.12 8.15
CA ARG A 2 -9.09 1.10 7.16
C ARG A 2 -8.32 2.43 7.20
N ASP A 3 -8.38 3.13 8.32
CA ASP A 3 -7.81 4.49 8.43
C ASP A 3 -6.29 4.49 8.23
N ALA A 4 -5.59 3.43 8.63
CA ALA A 4 -4.15 3.29 8.39
C ALA A 4 -3.85 3.12 6.88
N MET A 5 -4.64 2.34 6.15
CA MET A 5 -4.53 2.23 4.70
C MET A 5 -4.88 3.56 4.02
N ASP A 6 -5.89 4.29 4.50
CA ASP A 6 -6.27 5.61 3.99
C ASP A 6 -5.15 6.65 4.18
N LEU A 7 -4.30 6.50 5.20
CA LEU A 7 -3.08 7.31 5.38
C LEU A 7 -1.93 6.91 4.44
N LEU A 8 -1.83 5.62 4.07
CA LEU A 8 -0.75 5.09 3.25
C LEU A 8 -0.98 5.32 1.75
N LEU A 9 -2.20 5.09 1.27
CA LEU A 9 -2.58 5.22 -0.13
C LEU A 9 -2.16 6.55 -0.78
N PRO A 10 -2.48 7.74 -0.22
CA PRO A 10 -2.07 9.01 -0.83
C PRO A 10 -0.55 9.23 -0.81
N LYS A 11 0.16 8.66 0.18
CA LYS A 11 1.63 8.75 0.25
C LYS A 11 2.27 7.89 -0.83
N LEU A 12 1.79 6.66 -1.00
CA LEU A 12 2.25 5.77 -2.07
C LEU A 12 1.95 6.35 -3.45
N ALA A 13 0.74 6.88 -3.66
CA ALA A 13 0.37 7.59 -4.87
C ALA A 13 1.31 8.78 -5.14
N LYS A 14 1.72 9.51 -4.09
CA LYS A 14 2.66 10.63 -4.22
C LYS A 14 4.07 10.17 -4.62
N VAL A 15 4.54 9.04 -4.08
CA VAL A 15 5.83 8.44 -4.51
C VAL A 15 5.76 8.05 -5.99
N ILE A 16 4.67 7.42 -6.42
CA ILE A 16 4.44 7.05 -7.82
C ILE A 16 4.42 8.28 -8.72
N ASP A 17 3.70 9.36 -8.35
CA ASP A 17 3.67 10.63 -9.08
C ASP A 17 5.07 11.23 -9.25
N ASN A 18 5.84 11.30 -8.16
CA ASN A 18 7.19 11.86 -8.19
C ASN A 18 8.14 11.02 -9.07
N LEU A 19 8.13 9.69 -8.93
CA LEU A 19 8.94 8.80 -9.77
C LEU A 19 8.49 8.85 -11.23
N SER A 20 7.20 9.01 -11.51
CA SER A 20 6.68 9.14 -12.88
C SER A 20 7.18 10.40 -13.56
N LYS A 21 7.23 11.52 -12.83
CA LYS A 21 7.82 12.78 -13.32
C LYS A 21 9.32 12.61 -13.61
N PHE A 22 10.06 12.00 -12.69
CA PHE A 22 11.47 11.65 -12.88
C PHE A 22 11.67 10.74 -14.12
N ALA A 23 10.83 9.71 -14.26
CA ALA A 23 10.93 8.77 -15.37
C ALA A 23 10.66 9.44 -16.73
N LEU A 24 9.72 10.40 -16.78
CA LEU A 24 9.42 11.18 -17.97
C LEU A 24 10.54 12.17 -18.30
N GLU A 25 11.09 12.86 -17.30
CA GLU A 25 12.21 13.78 -17.45
C GLU A 25 13.45 13.09 -18.02
N HIS A 26 13.76 11.88 -17.53
CA HIS A 26 14.95 11.12 -17.94
C HIS A 26 14.66 10.00 -18.94
N LYS A 27 13.52 10.07 -19.65
CA LYS A 27 13.08 9.01 -20.57
C LYS A 27 14.06 8.73 -21.71
N ASP A 28 14.81 9.74 -22.13
CA ASP A 28 15.76 9.68 -23.25
C ASP A 28 17.24 9.62 -22.79
N LEU A 29 17.52 9.67 -21.48
CA LEU A 29 18.89 9.69 -20.93
C LEU A 29 19.47 8.26 -20.91
N PRO A 30 20.45 7.91 -21.77
CA PRO A 30 21.00 6.56 -21.82
C PRO A 30 21.80 6.22 -20.56
N THR A 31 21.70 4.98 -20.09
CA THR A 31 22.51 4.41 -18.98
C THR A 31 22.80 2.94 -19.26
N LEU A 32 23.86 2.42 -18.68
CA LEU A 32 24.24 1.01 -18.81
C LEU A 32 23.20 0.11 -18.15
N GLY A 33 22.64 -0.86 -18.89
CA GLY A 33 21.81 -1.91 -18.29
C GLY A 33 22.66 -2.89 -17.49
N TYR A 34 22.05 -3.53 -16.49
CA TYR A 34 22.73 -4.55 -15.67
C TYR A 34 21.90 -5.83 -15.59
N THR A 35 22.53 -6.96 -15.90
CA THR A 35 22.01 -8.31 -15.59
C THR A 35 23.11 -9.06 -14.85
N HIS A 36 22.77 -9.74 -13.75
CA HIS A 36 23.79 -10.28 -12.81
C HIS A 36 24.78 -9.22 -12.29
N TYR A 37 24.37 -7.95 -12.28
CA TYR A 37 25.22 -6.80 -12.02
C TYR A 37 26.45 -6.71 -12.95
N GLN A 38 26.35 -7.28 -14.15
CA GLN A 38 27.32 -7.16 -15.23
C GLN A 38 26.78 -6.23 -16.32
N PRO A 39 27.66 -5.50 -17.04
CA PRO A 39 27.27 -4.65 -18.17
C PRO A 39 26.40 -5.39 -19.19
N ALA A 40 25.25 -4.81 -19.52
CA ALA A 40 24.32 -5.30 -20.53
C ALA A 40 23.99 -4.21 -21.56
N GLN A 41 22.99 -4.44 -22.40
CA GLN A 41 22.53 -3.45 -23.38
C GLN A 41 22.11 -2.14 -22.69
N LEU A 42 22.34 -1.02 -23.36
CA LEU A 42 21.90 0.29 -22.88
C LEU A 42 20.38 0.31 -22.70
N ILE A 43 19.96 0.95 -21.62
CA ILE A 43 18.58 1.36 -21.37
C ILE A 43 18.57 2.88 -21.18
N THR A 44 17.45 3.44 -20.73
CA THR A 44 17.41 4.82 -20.23
C THR A 44 17.15 4.88 -18.75
N VAL A 45 17.60 5.95 -18.09
CA VAL A 45 17.36 6.19 -16.65
C VAL A 45 15.86 6.18 -16.38
N GLY A 46 15.06 6.82 -17.24
CA GLY A 46 13.60 6.77 -17.13
C GLY A 46 13.04 5.37 -17.28
N ARG A 47 13.54 4.55 -18.23
CA ARG A 47 13.11 3.16 -18.39
C ARG A 47 13.44 2.27 -17.19
N ARG A 48 14.54 2.54 -16.47
CA ARG A 48 14.86 1.88 -15.20
C ARG A 48 13.82 2.25 -14.14
N ALA A 49 13.53 3.54 -13.98
CA ALA A 49 12.54 4.03 -13.02
C ALA A 49 11.13 3.50 -13.29
N THR A 50 10.74 3.25 -14.54
CA THR A 50 9.42 2.65 -14.83
C THR A 50 9.26 1.23 -14.29
N GLN A 51 10.34 0.47 -14.08
CA GLN A 51 10.26 -0.82 -13.41
C GLN A 51 9.83 -0.64 -11.95
N TRP A 52 10.43 0.30 -11.24
CA TRP A 52 10.06 0.63 -9.85
C TRP A 52 8.62 1.10 -9.74
N ILE A 53 8.19 1.97 -10.65
CA ILE A 53 6.82 2.49 -10.71
C ILE A 53 5.81 1.36 -10.94
N GLN A 54 6.13 0.39 -11.80
CA GLN A 54 5.25 -0.74 -12.09
C GLN A 54 4.96 -1.55 -10.82
N ASP A 55 5.98 -1.82 -10.01
CA ASP A 55 5.81 -2.60 -8.78
C ASP A 55 5.05 -1.80 -7.72
N LEU A 56 5.37 -0.52 -7.53
CA LEU A 56 4.61 0.38 -6.64
C LEU A 56 3.14 0.53 -7.04
N ALA A 57 2.83 0.54 -8.34
CA ALA A 57 1.45 0.58 -8.82
C ALA A 57 0.68 -0.71 -8.52
N ARG A 58 1.36 -1.86 -8.54
CA ARG A 58 0.77 -3.13 -8.08
C ARG A 58 0.52 -3.10 -6.57
N ASP A 59 1.46 -2.58 -5.79
CA ASP A 59 1.28 -2.41 -4.34
C ASP A 59 0.12 -1.49 -4.00
N LEU A 60 -0.01 -0.36 -4.72
CA LEU A 60 -1.12 0.57 -4.56
C LEU A 60 -2.45 -0.17 -4.78
N LYS A 61 -2.59 -0.89 -5.90
CA LYS A 61 -3.79 -1.67 -6.21
C LYS A 61 -4.09 -2.73 -5.14
N ASN A 62 -3.07 -3.40 -4.62
CA ASN A 62 -3.25 -4.43 -3.59
C ASN A 62 -3.78 -3.80 -2.29
N ILE A 63 -3.22 -2.68 -1.86
CA ILE A 63 -3.67 -1.96 -0.66
C ILE A 63 -5.09 -1.39 -0.88
N GLU A 64 -5.38 -0.83 -2.06
CA GLU A 64 -6.74 -0.35 -2.40
C GLU A 64 -7.77 -1.48 -2.35
N THR A 65 -7.42 -2.66 -2.86
CA THR A 65 -8.27 -3.86 -2.79
C THR A 65 -8.58 -4.20 -1.34
N GLN A 66 -7.54 -4.34 -0.49
CA GLN A 66 -7.73 -4.68 0.92
C GLN A 66 -8.50 -3.60 1.69
N ARG A 67 -8.29 -2.33 1.36
CA ARG A 67 -9.08 -1.21 1.91
C ARG A 67 -10.55 -1.37 1.52
N LYS A 68 -10.83 -1.54 0.23
CA LYS A 68 -12.20 -1.60 -0.31
C LYS A 68 -12.97 -2.84 0.15
N GLU A 69 -12.28 -3.95 0.38
CA GLU A 69 -12.91 -5.22 0.78
C GLU A 69 -13.09 -5.35 2.31
N LEU A 70 -12.47 -4.46 3.09
CA LEU A 70 -12.57 -4.52 4.55
C LEU A 70 -14.00 -4.25 5.01
N ARG A 71 -14.58 -5.19 5.76
CA ARG A 71 -15.95 -5.10 6.26
C ARG A 71 -16.00 -4.87 7.76
N PHE A 72 -17.17 -4.45 8.24
CA PHE A 72 -17.42 -4.29 9.66
C PHE A 72 -17.76 -5.62 10.33
N ARG A 73 -17.38 -5.80 11.59
CA ARG A 73 -17.74 -7.03 12.32
C ARG A 73 -19.22 -7.03 12.74
N GLY A 74 -19.78 -5.89 13.13
CA GLY A 74 -21.19 -5.77 13.50
C GLY A 74 -21.57 -6.42 14.85
N ALA A 75 -22.87 -6.43 15.10
CA ALA A 75 -23.54 -6.97 16.28
C ALA A 75 -23.79 -8.49 16.13
N MET A 76 -22.72 -9.29 16.14
CA MET A 76 -22.79 -10.73 15.82
C MET A 76 -22.94 -11.66 17.05
N GLY A 77 -22.92 -11.10 18.26
CA GLY A 77 -22.96 -11.88 19.51
C GLY A 77 -21.66 -12.65 19.79
N THR A 78 -21.60 -13.46 20.86
CA THR A 78 -20.35 -14.11 21.30
C THR A 78 -19.85 -15.18 20.32
N THR A 79 -20.75 -15.91 19.69
CA THR A 79 -20.43 -17.05 18.80
C THR A 79 -20.83 -16.82 17.35
N GLY A 80 -21.27 -15.60 16.99
CA GLY A 80 -21.71 -15.28 15.63
C GLY A 80 -23.20 -15.50 15.36
N THR A 81 -23.91 -16.14 16.28
CA THR A 81 -25.32 -16.52 16.09
C THR A 81 -26.31 -15.42 16.46
N GLN A 82 -25.83 -14.27 16.94
CA GLN A 82 -26.67 -13.14 17.35
C GLN A 82 -27.71 -13.48 18.45
N ALA A 83 -27.56 -14.59 19.18
CA ALA A 83 -28.57 -15.10 20.11
C ALA A 83 -29.03 -14.08 21.17
N SER A 84 -28.10 -13.32 21.76
CA SER A 84 -28.44 -12.27 22.73
C SER A 84 -29.24 -11.12 22.10
N PHE A 85 -28.98 -10.80 20.83
CA PHE A 85 -29.75 -9.77 20.11
C PHE A 85 -31.13 -10.29 19.71
N MET A 86 -31.24 -11.57 19.34
CA MET A 86 -32.52 -12.23 19.10
C MET A 86 -33.42 -12.21 20.35
N GLU A 87 -32.86 -12.43 21.54
CA GLU A 87 -33.62 -12.33 22.78
C GLU A 87 -34.12 -10.90 23.05
N VAL A 88 -33.24 -9.91 22.90
CA VAL A 88 -33.57 -8.47 23.08
C VAL A 88 -34.65 -8.01 22.11
N TYR A 89 -34.62 -8.50 20.87
CA TYR A 89 -35.60 -8.15 19.85
C TYR A 89 -36.76 -9.16 19.73
N HIS A 90 -36.95 -10.03 20.73
CA HIS A 90 -38.05 -11.00 20.80
C HIS A 90 -38.20 -11.88 19.53
N GLY A 91 -37.07 -12.30 18.95
CA GLY A 91 -37.00 -13.14 17.76
C GLY A 91 -37.07 -12.40 16.43
N ASP A 92 -37.08 -11.07 16.43
CA ASP A 92 -37.15 -10.24 15.23
C ASP A 92 -35.75 -10.01 14.62
N GLY A 93 -35.39 -10.85 13.65
CA GLY A 93 -34.12 -10.77 12.92
C GLY A 93 -33.97 -9.51 12.07
N GLU A 94 -35.06 -8.98 11.51
CA GLU A 94 -35.00 -7.76 10.69
C GLU A 94 -34.53 -6.54 11.51
N LYS A 95 -34.85 -6.50 12.81
CA LYS A 95 -34.33 -5.46 13.69
C LYS A 95 -32.82 -5.58 13.92
N ILE A 96 -32.27 -6.79 13.89
CA ILE A 96 -30.83 -7.03 13.99
C ILE A 96 -30.13 -6.60 12.70
N ASP A 97 -30.74 -6.87 11.55
CA ASP A 97 -30.23 -6.41 10.25
C ASP A 97 -30.20 -4.88 10.20
N LYS A 98 -31.29 -4.21 10.56
CA LYS A 98 -31.35 -2.74 10.67
C LYS A 98 -30.37 -2.17 11.68
N LEU A 99 -30.13 -2.88 12.80
CA LEU A 99 -29.08 -2.50 13.75
C LEU A 99 -27.71 -2.55 13.10
N ASN A 100 -27.38 -3.61 12.35
CA ASN A 100 -26.10 -3.74 11.67
C ASN A 100 -25.92 -2.72 10.55
N GLU A 101 -26.96 -2.44 9.76
CA GLU A 101 -26.97 -1.35 8.78
C GLU A 101 -26.62 -0.02 9.46
N ARG A 102 -27.30 0.30 10.57
CA ARG A 102 -27.06 1.54 11.31
C ARG A 102 -25.65 1.61 11.90
N LEU A 103 -25.13 0.50 12.42
CA LEU A 103 -23.76 0.44 12.93
C LEU A 103 -22.72 0.65 11.83
N CYS A 104 -22.94 0.07 10.65
CA CYS A 104 -22.08 0.28 9.48
C CYS A 104 -22.08 1.73 9.02
N GLU A 105 -23.25 2.37 8.93
CA GLU A 105 -23.36 3.80 8.61
C GLU A 105 -22.58 4.66 9.61
N LEU A 106 -22.79 4.45 10.91
CA LEU A 106 -22.14 5.22 11.96
C LEU A 106 -20.62 4.99 12.01
N ALA A 107 -20.17 3.78 11.68
CA ALA A 107 -18.75 3.44 11.62
C ALA A 107 -18.08 3.82 10.28
N GLY A 108 -18.84 4.21 9.26
CA GLY A 108 -18.34 4.51 7.92
C GLY A 108 -17.90 3.28 7.11
N PHE A 109 -18.62 2.16 7.24
CA PHE A 109 -18.38 0.93 6.48
C PHE A 109 -19.49 0.70 5.45
N GLU A 110 -19.34 1.30 4.27
CA GLU A 110 -20.27 1.16 3.14
C GLU A 110 -20.35 -0.28 2.61
N THR A 111 -19.33 -1.09 2.87
CA THR A 111 -19.26 -2.51 2.51
C THR A 111 -20.18 -3.41 3.32
N GLY A 112 -20.75 -2.88 4.41
CA GLY A 112 -21.57 -3.65 5.34
C GLY A 112 -20.76 -4.54 6.29
N VAL A 113 -21.48 -5.47 6.92
CA VAL A 113 -20.90 -6.46 7.85
C VAL A 113 -20.34 -7.69 7.11
N TYR A 114 -19.52 -8.47 7.80
CA TYR A 114 -19.21 -9.83 7.34
C TYR A 114 -20.45 -10.73 7.44
N ASP A 115 -20.76 -11.43 6.34
CA ASP A 115 -21.89 -12.37 6.27
C ASP A 115 -21.78 -13.46 7.35
N ILE A 116 -20.56 -13.93 7.61
CA ILE A 116 -20.25 -14.91 8.64
C ILE A 116 -19.07 -14.40 9.48
N SER A 117 -19.29 -14.31 10.79
CA SER A 117 -18.22 -14.13 11.77
C SER A 117 -18.62 -14.81 13.07
N VAL A 118 -17.66 -15.03 13.97
CA VAL A 118 -17.90 -15.58 15.30
C VAL A 118 -17.76 -14.47 16.34
N GLN A 119 -17.06 -14.73 17.44
CA GLN A 119 -16.66 -13.70 18.39
C GLN A 119 -15.90 -12.54 17.72
N THR A 120 -15.13 -12.84 16.67
CA THR A 120 -14.31 -11.86 15.94
C THR A 120 -14.50 -12.04 14.43
N TYR A 121 -14.04 -11.06 13.66
CA TYR A 121 -13.87 -11.23 12.22
C TYR A 121 -12.79 -12.30 11.95
N SER A 122 -12.80 -12.90 10.75
CA SER A 122 -11.81 -13.91 10.40
C SER A 122 -10.39 -13.33 10.43
N ARG A 123 -9.47 -13.97 11.15
CA ARG A 123 -8.05 -13.57 11.21
C ARG A 123 -7.32 -13.72 9.87
N LYS A 124 -7.95 -14.35 8.88
CA LYS A 124 -7.50 -14.30 7.48
C LYS A 124 -7.43 -12.85 6.95
N VAL A 125 -8.33 -11.97 7.39
CA VAL A 125 -8.32 -10.54 7.02
C VAL A 125 -7.01 -9.88 7.45
N ASP A 126 -6.51 -10.20 8.64
CA ASP A 126 -5.24 -9.66 9.14
C ASP A 126 -4.08 -10.10 8.25
N LEU A 127 -4.09 -11.36 7.78
CA LEU A 127 -3.08 -11.90 6.88
C LEU A 127 -3.15 -11.26 5.48
N ASP A 128 -4.34 -11.09 4.92
CA ASP A 128 -4.52 -10.50 3.58
C ASP A 128 -4.04 -9.04 3.55
N VAL A 129 -4.38 -8.26 4.58
CA VAL A 129 -3.85 -6.89 4.77
C VAL A 129 -2.34 -6.91 4.98
N SER A 130 -1.83 -7.80 5.84
CA SER A 130 -0.38 -7.89 6.13
C SER A 130 0.43 -8.25 4.89
N ASN A 131 -0.08 -9.14 4.04
CA ASN A 131 0.58 -9.53 2.79
C ASN A 131 0.65 -8.36 1.79
N ALA A 132 -0.41 -7.54 1.69
CA ALA A 132 -0.37 -6.34 0.84
C ALA A 132 0.71 -5.35 1.31
N ILE A 133 0.87 -5.17 2.63
CA ILE A 133 1.91 -4.31 3.20
C ILE A 133 3.31 -4.92 3.05
N ALA A 134 3.44 -6.24 3.21
CA ALA A 134 4.70 -6.95 2.99
C ALA A 134 5.18 -6.85 1.54
N GLY A 135 4.26 -6.87 0.56
CA GLY A 135 4.54 -6.61 -0.85
C GLY A 135 5.20 -5.25 -1.07
N LEU A 136 4.61 -4.19 -0.51
CA LEU A 136 5.19 -2.85 -0.56
C LEU A 136 6.60 -2.79 0.08
N GLY A 137 6.81 -3.51 1.18
CA GLY A 137 8.12 -3.63 1.81
C GLY A 137 9.18 -4.24 0.90
N ALA A 138 8.83 -5.33 0.19
CA ALA A 138 9.72 -5.97 -0.78
C ALA A 138 10.06 -5.04 -1.95
N THR A 139 9.06 -4.33 -2.49
CA THR A 139 9.26 -3.32 -3.54
C THR A 139 10.21 -2.21 -3.08
N ALA A 140 10.00 -1.66 -1.88
CA ALA A 140 10.86 -0.62 -1.32
C ALA A 140 12.31 -1.10 -1.13
N MET A 141 12.52 -2.33 -0.66
CA MET A 141 13.85 -2.93 -0.54
C MET A 141 14.55 -3.07 -1.90
N HIS A 142 13.82 -3.48 -2.94
CA HIS A 142 14.37 -3.58 -4.29
C HIS A 142 14.83 -2.20 -4.82
N ILE A 143 13.95 -1.20 -4.75
CA ILE A 143 14.24 0.17 -5.21
C ILE A 143 15.44 0.77 -4.46
N THR A 144 15.47 0.63 -3.13
CA THR A 144 16.55 1.20 -2.32
C THR A 144 17.89 0.50 -2.55
N ASN A 145 17.89 -0.81 -2.80
CA ASN A 145 19.12 -1.52 -3.19
C ASN A 145 19.65 -1.04 -4.54
N ASP A 146 18.79 -0.88 -5.54
CA ASP A 146 19.16 -0.31 -6.84
C ASP A 146 19.78 1.09 -6.66
N LEU A 147 19.11 1.98 -5.94
CA LEU A 147 19.61 3.34 -5.70
C LEU A 147 20.97 3.34 -4.98
N ARG A 148 21.20 2.46 -4.02
CA ARG A 148 22.50 2.33 -3.33
C ARG A 148 23.62 1.85 -4.26
N HIS A 149 23.30 0.95 -5.20
CA HIS A 149 24.27 0.52 -6.21
C HIS A 149 24.61 1.66 -7.17
N LEU A 150 23.61 2.40 -7.65
CA LEU A 150 23.81 3.55 -8.53
C LEU A 150 24.57 4.69 -7.86
N ALA A 151 24.37 4.91 -6.56
CA ALA A 151 25.16 5.86 -5.78
C ALA A 151 26.64 5.44 -5.67
N THR A 152 26.92 4.14 -5.53
CA THR A 152 28.30 3.63 -5.55
C THR A 152 28.99 3.89 -6.89
N GLN A 153 28.23 3.84 -7.98
CA GLN A 153 28.70 4.13 -9.34
C GLN A 153 28.72 5.63 -9.67
N LYS A 154 28.18 6.48 -8.78
CA LYS A 154 28.00 7.93 -8.99
C LYS A 154 27.08 8.27 -10.17
N GLU A 155 26.13 7.39 -10.49
CA GLU A 155 25.12 7.64 -11.53
C GLU A 155 23.89 8.39 -10.98
N ILE A 156 23.50 8.10 -9.74
CA ILE A 156 22.35 8.73 -9.05
C ILE A 156 22.71 8.91 -7.57
N GLU A 157 22.40 10.08 -7.00
CA GLU A 157 22.51 10.33 -5.56
C GLU A 157 21.15 10.77 -4.98
N GLU A 158 20.95 10.55 -3.68
CA GLU A 158 19.76 11.04 -2.97
C GLU A 158 19.79 12.57 -2.84
N ALA A 159 18.61 13.18 -2.73
CA ALA A 159 18.51 14.61 -2.51
C ALA A 159 19.17 15.01 -1.17
N PHE A 160 20.11 15.95 -1.20
CA PHE A 160 20.71 16.51 -0.01
C PHE A 160 19.88 17.68 0.51
N ARG A 161 19.75 17.78 1.84
CA ARG A 161 19.17 18.96 2.49
C ARG A 161 20.19 20.09 2.44
N GLU A 162 19.81 21.29 2.01
CA GLU A 162 20.67 22.46 2.17
C GLU A 162 20.85 22.77 3.66
N GLY A 163 22.10 22.78 4.11
CA GLY A 163 22.51 23.15 5.47
C GLY A 163 23.77 24.02 5.41
N PRO A 164 24.03 24.87 6.43
CA PRO A 164 25.04 25.92 6.38
C PRO A 164 26.49 25.42 6.24
N ASP A 165 26.75 24.16 6.57
CA ASP A 165 28.07 23.55 6.48
C ASP A 165 28.07 22.37 5.52
N ARG A 166 28.32 22.63 4.22
CA ARG A 166 29.32 21.83 3.50
C ARG A 166 29.82 22.45 2.20
N ILE A 167 31.14 22.36 2.11
CA ILE A 167 32.00 22.64 0.96
C ILE A 167 31.43 22.00 -0.30
N LYS A 168 31.17 22.85 -1.31
CA LYS A 168 30.91 22.46 -2.70
C LYS A 168 31.94 21.41 -3.13
N ARG A 169 31.53 20.14 -3.20
CA ARG A 169 32.30 19.17 -3.99
C ARG A 169 31.94 19.43 -5.45
N HIS A 170 32.77 20.26 -6.09
CA HIS A 170 32.79 20.43 -7.53
C HIS A 170 33.22 19.13 -8.23
N GLY A 171 32.61 18.90 -9.39
CA GLY A 171 33.22 18.26 -10.56
C GLY A 171 33.18 16.74 -10.58
N LEU A 172 32.32 16.18 -11.43
CA LEU A 172 32.68 15.80 -12.80
C LEU A 172 31.51 16.12 -13.73
#